data_AF-A0A8J5MPD3-F1
#
_entry.id   AF-A0A8J5MPD3-F1
#
_cell.length_a   1.000
_cell.length_b   1.000
_cell.length_c   1.000
_cell.angle_alpha   90.00
_cell.angle_beta   90.00
_cell.angle_gamma   90.00
#
_symmetry.space_group_name_H-M   'P 1'
#
loop_
_entity.id
_entity.type
_entity.pdbx_description
1 polymer ?
#
loop_
_entity_poly.entity_id
_entity_poly.type
_entity_poly.pdbx_seq_one_letter_code
_entity_poly.pdbx_strand_id
1 'polypeptide(L)'
;MGGTMVRIMVLGYRHTRISSKKMRKRVVQKNGECNVSPSNVAKRRRRYLQDIFTTLVDIQWRWTLLVFAMSFISSWLMFAVVWWLIAYVHGDFDEQNLPGKQTDSQWTPCVFNIFGFTSCFLFSVETQHTIGYGSRHTTEKCPEAIFVMCIQSITGVMIQVCVVESQAFMVGIVFAKLSRPKKRTQTLMFSRNACLCVRDGEMCLLFRVGDMRKSHIIEAHVRAQLIRKRVTREGEILPFFQYELDVGYDIGEDRIFFIWPMTIVHKINENSPLYDLSAHDLLREKFEIVVILEGVIESTGMTTQARSSYLPNEILWGYRFEPLVTFSKDMGEYAVDYSLFNNTYQVNTPLYSARELDRLNSQESTPEREQEEPQPPSSLQQEIMLPGTPPPDPPPPPPPPPTSPPPTITTLLPDLKHPYVICLDFLSTPAI
;
A
#
# COMPACT_ATOMS: atom_id res chain seq x y z
N MET A 1 39.31 41.48 -28.82
CA MET A 1 39.37 40.04 -28.48
C MET A 1 39.72 39.90 -27.01
N GLY A 2 38.71 39.61 -26.18
CA GLY A 2 38.90 39.48 -24.73
C GLY A 2 37.60 39.00 -24.09
N GLY A 3 37.14 37.81 -24.50
CA GLY A 3 35.96 37.17 -23.92
C GLY A 3 36.26 36.77 -22.48
N THR A 4 35.56 37.40 -21.53
CA THR A 4 35.66 37.06 -20.11
C THR A 4 34.80 35.82 -19.88
N MET A 5 35.45 34.67 -19.92
CA MET A 5 34.86 33.35 -19.66
C MET A 5 34.45 33.28 -18.18
N VAL A 6 33.14 33.39 -17.91
CA VAL A 6 32.56 33.18 -16.57
C VAL A 6 32.73 31.69 -16.22
N ARG A 7 33.81 31.36 -15.53
CA ARG A 7 34.01 30.05 -14.91
C ARG A 7 33.02 29.88 -13.77
N ILE A 8 31.92 29.18 -14.03
CA ILE A 8 31.03 28.65 -12.99
C ILE A 8 31.83 27.64 -12.17
N MET A 9 32.25 28.01 -10.96
CA MET A 9 32.87 27.09 -10.00
C MET A 9 31.81 26.09 -9.51
N VAL A 10 31.75 24.92 -10.13
CA VAL A 10 31.02 23.76 -9.60
C VAL A 10 31.88 23.14 -8.49
N LEU A 11 31.80 23.71 -7.28
CA LEU A 11 32.39 23.11 -6.09
C LEU A 11 31.60 21.84 -5.74
N GLY A 12 32.25 20.68 -5.85
CA GLY A 12 31.66 19.38 -5.52
C GLY A 12 31.13 19.37 -4.09
N TYR A 13 29.81 19.23 -3.93
CA TYR A 13 29.16 19.09 -2.63
C TYR A 13 29.49 17.71 -2.06
N ARG A 14 30.39 17.67 -1.07
CA ARG A 14 30.58 16.48 -0.24
C ARG A 14 29.46 16.44 0.79
N HIS A 15 28.55 15.46 0.64
CA HIS A 15 27.54 15.14 1.64
C HIS A 15 28.24 14.75 2.95
N THR A 16 28.42 15.72 3.85
CA THR A 16 28.98 15.45 5.17
C THR A 16 27.99 14.53 5.89
N ARG A 17 28.45 13.34 6.30
CA ARG A 17 27.66 12.47 7.18
C ARG A 17 27.49 13.20 8.50
N ILE A 18 26.42 13.99 8.61
CA ILE A 18 26.07 14.65 9.86
C ILE A 18 25.81 13.55 10.87
N SER A 19 26.72 13.48 11.85
CA SER A 19 26.65 12.61 13.01
C SER A 19 25.25 12.61 13.62
N SER A 20 24.79 11.42 14.02
CA SER A 20 23.54 11.09 14.72
C SER A 20 23.33 11.88 16.03
N LYS A 21 23.23 13.21 15.95
CA LYS A 21 22.99 14.07 17.11
C LYS A 21 21.54 14.53 17.07
N LYS A 22 20.74 13.80 17.86
CA LYS A 22 19.29 13.88 18.08
C LYS A 22 18.47 13.37 16.89
N MET A 23 18.05 12.10 16.98
CA MET A 23 16.95 11.54 16.18
C MET A 23 15.79 12.55 16.17
N ARG A 24 15.58 13.23 15.04
CA ARG A 24 14.47 14.16 14.87
C ARG A 24 13.17 13.35 15.04
N LYS A 25 12.23 13.86 15.84
CA LYS A 25 10.93 13.21 16.02
C LYS A 25 10.24 13.14 14.66
N ARG A 26 9.83 11.93 14.25
CA ARG A 26 9.13 11.67 12.98
C ARG A 26 7.69 11.23 13.24
N VAL A 27 6.79 11.61 12.33
CA VAL A 27 5.36 11.29 12.36
C VAL A 27 5.12 9.89 11.81
N VAL A 28 5.82 9.53 10.73
CA VAL A 28 5.76 8.19 10.14
C VAL A 28 7.15 7.56 10.25
N GLN A 29 7.22 6.32 10.70
CA GLN A 29 8.46 5.56 10.78
C GLN A 29 8.84 5.02 9.40
N LYS A 30 10.12 4.65 9.19
CA LYS A 30 10.58 4.04 7.92
C LYS A 30 9.88 2.73 7.56
N ASN A 31 9.33 2.03 8.56
CA ASN A 31 8.53 0.81 8.39
C ASN A 31 7.04 1.10 8.06
N GLY A 32 6.63 2.37 7.98
CA GLY A 32 5.26 2.78 7.69
C GLY A 32 4.31 2.87 8.88
N GLU A 33 4.81 2.63 10.11
CA GLU A 33 4.03 2.82 11.34
C GLU A 33 3.88 4.31 11.68
N CYS A 34 2.65 4.71 12.02
CA CYS A 34 2.36 6.09 12.42
C CYS A 34 2.69 6.27 13.91
N ASN A 35 3.61 7.19 14.21
CA ASN A 35 4.00 7.57 15.57
C ASN A 35 3.06 8.63 16.15
N VAL A 36 1.76 8.34 16.14
CA VAL A 36 0.71 9.23 16.65
C VAL A 36 -0.16 8.44 17.61
N SER A 37 -0.20 8.86 18.87
CA SER A 37 -1.07 8.25 19.88
C SER A 37 -2.25 9.18 20.17
N PRO A 38 -3.50 8.72 19.95
CA PRO A 38 -4.67 9.53 20.29
C PRO A 38 -4.81 9.61 21.81
N SER A 39 -4.88 10.82 22.35
CA SER A 39 -5.14 11.10 23.77
C SER A 39 -6.55 11.66 23.96
N ASN A 40 -7.15 11.43 25.14
CA ASN A 40 -8.43 12.01 25.56
C ASN A 40 -9.64 11.79 24.62
N VAL A 41 -9.74 10.62 23.99
CA VAL A 41 -10.93 10.26 23.20
C VAL A 41 -12.08 9.83 24.12
N ALA A 42 -13.13 10.66 24.22
CA ALA A 42 -14.30 10.36 25.03
C ALA A 42 -14.97 9.03 24.63
N LYS A 43 -15.38 8.22 25.62
CA LYS A 43 -16.10 6.95 25.44
C LYS A 43 -15.39 5.92 24.53
N ARG A 44 -14.04 5.94 24.49
CA ARG A 44 -13.22 5.05 23.65
C ARG A 44 -13.57 3.57 23.83
N ARG A 45 -13.64 3.07 25.07
CA ARG A 45 -13.96 1.66 25.35
C ARG A 45 -15.35 1.24 24.84
N ARG A 46 -16.37 2.08 25.06
CA ARG A 46 -17.74 1.78 24.60
C ARG A 46 -17.83 1.71 23.08
N ARG A 47 -17.11 2.57 22.35
CA ARG A 47 -17.07 2.52 20.88
C ARG A 47 -16.39 1.26 20.35
N TYR A 48 -15.26 0.83 20.94
CA TYR A 48 -14.65 -0.45 20.58
C TYR A 48 -15.55 -1.66 20.91
N LEU A 49 -16.29 -1.61 22.01
CA LEU A 49 -17.25 -2.67 22.37
C LEU A 49 -18.51 -2.66 21.50
N GLN A 50 -18.80 -1.58 20.78
CA GLN A 50 -19.86 -1.57 19.77
C GLN A 50 -19.38 -2.17 18.45
N ASP A 51 -18.07 -2.13 18.20
CA ASP A 51 -17.43 -2.68 17.01
C ASP A 51 -16.52 -3.88 17.37
N ILE A 52 -17.16 -4.91 17.94
CA ILE A 52 -16.49 -6.12 18.43
C ILE A 52 -15.79 -6.87 17.29
N PHE A 53 -16.42 -6.94 16.11
CA PHE A 53 -15.87 -7.64 14.95
C PHE A 53 -14.52 -7.06 14.52
N THR A 54 -14.45 -5.75 14.25
CA THR A 54 -13.18 -5.15 13.82
C THR A 54 -12.14 -5.24 14.93
N THR A 55 -12.56 -5.06 16.19
CA THR A 55 -11.70 -5.15 17.37
C THR A 55 -11.05 -6.53 17.49
N LEU A 56 -11.81 -7.62 17.39
CA LEU A 56 -11.28 -8.99 17.45
C LEU A 56 -10.38 -9.33 16.26
N VAL A 57 -10.71 -8.83 15.06
CA VAL A 57 -9.88 -9.02 13.87
C VAL A 57 -8.55 -8.25 13.98
N ASP A 58 -8.52 -7.09 14.64
CA ASP A 58 -7.30 -6.27 14.77
C ASP A 58 -6.38 -6.63 15.94
N ILE A 59 -6.92 -7.22 17.01
CA ILE A 59 -6.17 -7.75 18.16
C ILE A 59 -5.12 -8.79 17.73
N GLN A 60 -4.07 -9.07 18.52
CA GLN A 60 -3.09 -10.10 18.15
C GLN A 60 -3.68 -11.52 18.19
N TRP A 61 -3.16 -12.42 17.35
CA TRP A 61 -3.61 -13.82 17.27
C TRP A 61 -3.73 -14.53 18.62
N ARG A 62 -2.77 -14.32 19.53
CA ARG A 62 -2.76 -14.95 20.86
C ARG A 62 -4.01 -14.60 21.67
N TRP A 63 -4.42 -13.34 21.64
CA TRP A 63 -5.58 -12.85 22.37
C TRP A 63 -6.88 -13.26 21.70
N THR A 64 -6.94 -13.24 20.36
CA THR A 64 -8.10 -13.74 19.61
C THR A 64 -8.37 -15.22 19.94
N LEU A 65 -7.32 -16.06 19.90
CA LEU A 65 -7.44 -17.48 20.24
C LEU A 65 -7.79 -17.70 21.72
N LEU A 66 -7.23 -16.90 22.63
CA LEU A 66 -7.53 -16.97 24.06
C LEU A 66 -9.01 -16.66 24.33
N VAL A 67 -9.57 -15.61 23.70
CA VAL A 67 -10.99 -15.26 23.86
C VAL A 67 -11.89 -16.42 23.41
N PHE A 68 -11.57 -17.06 22.29
CA PHE A 68 -12.31 -18.23 21.82
C PHE A 68 -12.17 -19.43 22.76
N ALA A 69 -10.95 -19.74 23.20
CA ALA A 69 -10.72 -20.84 24.14
C ALA A 69 -11.49 -20.63 25.47
N MET A 70 -11.48 -19.40 26.00
CA MET A 70 -12.22 -19.06 27.22
C MET A 70 -13.73 -19.17 27.03
N SER A 71 -14.27 -18.80 25.86
CA SER A 71 -15.68 -18.99 25.53
C SER A 71 -16.09 -20.46 25.59
N PHE A 72 -15.32 -21.35 24.95
CA PHE A 72 -15.60 -22.80 24.96
C PHE A 72 -15.53 -23.38 26.37
N ILE A 73 -14.44 -23.10 27.10
CA ILE A 73 -14.26 -23.59 28.47
C ILE A 73 -15.41 -23.10 29.36
N SER A 74 -15.83 -21.85 29.24
CA SER A 74 -16.96 -21.31 30.01
C SER A 74 -18.26 -22.05 29.71
N SER A 75 -18.54 -22.38 28.45
CA SER A 75 -19.74 -23.14 28.09
C SER A 75 -19.72 -24.57 28.65
N TRP A 76 -18.57 -25.26 28.56
CA TRP A 76 -18.43 -26.61 29.09
C TRP A 76 -18.55 -26.65 30.60
N LEU A 77 -17.97 -25.67 31.30
CA LEU A 77 -18.10 -25.54 32.75
C LEU A 77 -19.54 -25.25 33.18
N MET A 78 -20.25 -24.39 32.45
CA MET A 78 -21.65 -24.08 32.74
C MET A 78 -22.53 -25.35 32.69
N PHE A 79 -22.44 -26.14 31.61
CA PHE A 79 -23.20 -27.39 31.50
C PHE A 79 -22.69 -28.47 32.44
N ALA A 80 -21.39 -28.53 32.73
CA ALA A 80 -20.84 -29.45 33.74
C ALA A 80 -21.44 -29.20 35.13
N VAL A 81 -21.64 -27.93 35.51
CA VAL A 81 -22.31 -27.57 36.77
C VAL A 81 -23.77 -28.00 36.74
N VAL A 82 -24.49 -27.80 35.63
CA VAL A 82 -25.89 -28.26 35.50
C VAL A 82 -25.99 -29.79 35.63
N TRP A 83 -25.12 -30.55 34.96
CA TRP A 83 -25.07 -32.01 35.06
C TRP A 83 -24.71 -32.49 36.47
N TRP A 84 -23.77 -31.80 37.12
CA TRP A 84 -23.41 -32.09 38.50
C TRP A 84 -24.58 -31.83 39.45
N LEU A 85 -25.35 -30.74 39.25
CA LEU A 85 -26.54 -30.46 40.05
C LEU A 85 -27.64 -31.51 39.86
N ILE A 86 -27.88 -31.98 38.64
CA ILE A 86 -28.86 -33.05 38.37
C ILE A 86 -28.45 -34.34 39.09
N ALA A 87 -27.19 -34.77 38.92
CA ALA A 87 -26.67 -35.95 39.60
C ALA A 87 -26.69 -35.83 41.13
N TYR A 88 -26.44 -34.62 41.65
CA TYR A 88 -26.49 -34.34 43.09
C TYR A 88 -27.91 -34.40 43.66
N VAL A 89 -28.89 -33.79 42.98
CA VAL A 89 -30.29 -33.79 43.43
C VAL A 89 -30.91 -35.19 43.32
N HIS A 90 -30.55 -35.96 42.29
CA HIS A 90 -31.03 -37.33 42.14
C HIS A 90 -30.44 -38.29 43.18
N GLY A 91 -29.27 -37.99 43.75
CA GLY A 91 -28.58 -38.88 44.70
C GLY A 91 -27.62 -39.87 44.02
N ASP A 92 -27.17 -39.57 42.80
CA ASP A 92 -26.24 -40.44 42.03
C ASP A 92 -24.84 -40.48 42.63
N PHE A 93 -24.50 -39.54 43.52
CA PHE A 93 -23.21 -39.49 44.22
C PHE A 93 -23.18 -40.26 45.55
N ASP A 94 -24.30 -40.86 45.98
CA ASP A 94 -24.33 -41.62 47.22
C ASP A 94 -23.49 -42.91 47.11
N GLU A 95 -22.84 -43.32 48.19
CA GLU A 95 -21.87 -44.43 48.19
C GLU A 95 -22.44 -45.77 47.72
N GLN A 96 -23.77 -45.94 47.80
CA GLN A 96 -24.52 -47.13 47.36
C GLN A 96 -24.93 -47.06 45.89
N ASN A 97 -24.92 -45.86 45.29
CA ASN A 97 -25.39 -45.56 43.94
C ASN A 97 -24.25 -45.32 42.94
N LEU A 98 -23.00 -45.38 43.40
CA LEU A 98 -21.81 -45.28 42.56
C LEU A 98 -21.74 -46.42 41.52
N PRO A 99 -21.13 -46.20 40.33
CA PRO A 99 -21.13 -47.15 39.21
C PRO A 99 -20.72 -48.58 39.54
N GLY A 100 -19.84 -48.79 40.53
CA GLY A 100 -19.40 -50.14 40.94
C GLY A 100 -20.40 -50.91 41.81
N LYS A 101 -21.43 -50.26 42.35
CA LYS A 101 -22.42 -50.86 43.26
C LYS A 101 -23.88 -50.75 42.76
N GLN A 102 -24.09 -50.15 41.59
CA GLN A 102 -25.41 -49.95 40.98
C GLN A 102 -26.18 -51.26 40.75
N THR A 103 -25.48 -52.34 40.42
CA THR A 103 -26.08 -53.67 40.24
C THR A 103 -26.65 -54.23 41.54
N ASP A 104 -26.00 -53.93 42.67
CA ASP A 104 -26.36 -54.46 43.99
C ASP A 104 -27.49 -53.64 44.63
N SER A 105 -27.54 -52.33 44.36
CA SER A 105 -28.57 -51.41 44.87
C SER A 105 -29.80 -51.28 43.96
N GLN A 106 -29.80 -51.91 42.78
CA GLN A 106 -30.81 -51.73 41.73
C GLN A 106 -31.11 -50.25 41.40
N TRP A 107 -30.12 -49.38 41.59
CA TRP A 107 -30.25 -47.95 41.31
C TRP A 107 -29.93 -47.65 39.85
N THR A 108 -30.85 -46.98 39.17
CA THR A 108 -30.64 -46.52 37.79
C THR A 108 -30.28 -45.02 37.80
N PRO A 109 -29.02 -44.64 37.52
CA PRO A 109 -28.60 -43.25 37.56
C PRO A 109 -29.18 -42.44 36.40
N CYS A 110 -29.18 -41.11 36.50
CA CYS A 110 -29.58 -40.25 35.39
C CYS A 110 -28.59 -40.34 34.21
N VAL A 111 -27.29 -40.47 34.51
CA VAL A 111 -26.22 -40.65 33.54
C VAL A 111 -25.29 -41.75 34.02
N PHE A 112 -25.05 -42.74 33.17
CA PHE A 112 -24.16 -43.84 33.51
C PHE A 112 -22.70 -43.39 33.66
N ASN A 113 -21.98 -44.07 34.56
CA ASN A 113 -20.53 -43.95 34.73
C ASN A 113 -20.03 -42.55 35.14
N ILE A 114 -20.79 -41.89 36.02
CA ILE A 114 -20.42 -40.63 36.67
C ILE A 114 -19.93 -40.91 38.10
N PHE A 115 -18.73 -40.42 38.45
CA PHE A 115 -18.12 -40.56 39.77
C PHE A 115 -18.00 -39.25 40.55
N GLY A 116 -18.07 -38.10 39.86
CA GLY A 116 -17.90 -36.78 40.46
C GLY A 116 -17.90 -35.68 39.40
N PHE A 117 -17.52 -34.47 39.81
CA PHE A 117 -17.54 -33.28 38.93
C PHE A 117 -16.71 -33.46 37.66
N THR A 118 -15.53 -34.09 37.74
CA THR A 118 -14.68 -34.35 36.57
C THR A 118 -15.38 -35.23 35.53
N SER A 119 -16.15 -36.23 35.97
CA SER A 119 -16.94 -37.08 35.07
C SER A 119 -18.11 -36.30 34.44
N CYS A 120 -18.75 -35.40 35.18
CA CYS A 120 -19.77 -34.49 34.65
C CYS A 120 -19.18 -33.50 33.63
N PHE A 121 -17.98 -32.99 33.87
CA PHE A 121 -17.28 -32.12 32.92
C PHE A 121 -16.92 -32.85 31.63
N LEU A 122 -16.36 -34.06 31.72
CA LEU A 122 -16.09 -34.89 30.55
C LEU A 122 -17.36 -35.19 29.77
N PHE A 123 -18.44 -35.58 30.47
CA PHE A 123 -19.74 -35.81 29.84
C PHE A 123 -20.27 -34.55 29.14
N SER A 124 -20.16 -33.39 29.78
CA SER A 124 -20.55 -32.11 29.17
C SER A 124 -19.77 -31.80 27.89
N VAL A 125 -18.47 -32.07 27.85
CA VAL A 125 -17.65 -31.91 26.63
C VAL A 125 -18.07 -32.92 25.57
N GLU A 126 -18.23 -34.20 25.95
CA GLU A 126 -18.64 -35.29 25.05
C GLU A 126 -20.00 -35.00 24.38
N THR A 127 -20.98 -34.49 25.13
CA THR A 127 -22.32 -34.14 24.64
C THR A 127 -22.30 -32.88 23.78
N GLN A 128 -21.61 -31.81 24.20
CA GLN A 128 -21.62 -30.55 23.46
C GLN A 128 -20.79 -30.61 22.17
N HIS A 129 -19.67 -31.32 22.15
CA HIS A 129 -18.87 -31.55 20.93
C HIS A 129 -19.34 -32.74 20.10
N THR A 130 -20.39 -33.43 20.53
CA THR A 130 -20.92 -34.63 19.85
C THR A 130 -19.86 -35.72 19.63
N ILE A 131 -18.89 -35.83 20.56
CA ILE A 131 -17.85 -36.86 20.51
C ILE A 131 -18.44 -38.22 20.83
N GLY A 132 -19.25 -38.28 21.90
CA GLY A 132 -20.05 -39.45 22.27
C GLY A 132 -19.26 -40.76 22.38
N TYR A 133 -18.24 -40.83 23.25
CA TYR A 133 -17.46 -42.07 23.45
C TYR A 133 -18.32 -43.29 23.87
N GLY A 134 -19.54 -43.08 24.35
CA GLY A 134 -20.53 -44.12 24.68
C GLY A 134 -20.39 -44.72 26.08
N SER A 135 -19.22 -44.58 26.71
CA SER A 135 -18.99 -45.01 28.10
C SER A 135 -19.83 -44.23 29.13
N ARG A 136 -20.27 -43.02 28.79
CA ARG A 136 -21.19 -42.18 29.56
C ARG A 136 -22.38 -41.85 28.67
N HIS A 137 -23.57 -42.20 29.10
CA HIS A 137 -24.81 -41.96 28.36
C HIS A 137 -25.97 -41.76 29.32
N THR A 138 -26.95 -40.97 28.89
CA THR A 138 -28.15 -40.63 29.67
C THR A 138 -29.17 -41.76 29.62
N THR A 139 -29.89 -41.96 30.72
CA THR A 139 -30.94 -42.97 30.86
C THR A 139 -32.34 -42.34 30.74
N GLU A 140 -33.37 -43.15 30.52
CA GLU A 140 -34.77 -42.66 30.47
C GLU A 140 -35.37 -42.28 31.84
N LYS A 141 -34.62 -42.42 32.94
CA LYS A 141 -35.15 -42.27 34.30
C LYS A 141 -35.43 -40.83 34.69
N CYS A 142 -34.56 -39.93 34.25
CA CYS A 142 -34.56 -38.54 34.64
C CYS A 142 -35.00 -37.65 33.46
N PRO A 143 -36.27 -37.22 33.38
CA PRO A 143 -36.74 -36.39 32.28
C PRO A 143 -36.01 -35.03 32.20
N GLU A 144 -35.57 -34.49 33.33
CA GLU A 144 -34.76 -33.27 33.39
C GLU A 144 -33.39 -33.43 32.73
N ALA A 145 -32.79 -34.62 32.81
CA ALA A 145 -31.53 -34.95 32.13
C ALA A 145 -31.71 -34.93 30.61
N ILE A 146 -32.81 -35.51 30.12
CA ILE A 146 -33.15 -35.51 28.68
C ILE A 146 -33.39 -34.06 28.20
N PHE A 147 -34.11 -33.26 28.98
CA PHE A 147 -34.36 -31.86 28.65
C PHE A 147 -33.07 -31.03 28.59
N VAL A 148 -32.17 -31.19 29.58
CA VAL A 148 -30.86 -30.52 29.57
C VAL A 148 -30.00 -31.02 28.42
N MET A 149 -30.03 -32.31 28.09
CA MET A 149 -29.35 -32.83 26.89
C MET A 149 -29.88 -32.17 25.62
N CYS A 150 -31.20 -32.06 25.43
CA CYS A 150 -31.79 -31.37 24.28
C CYS A 150 -31.39 -29.89 24.24
N ILE A 151 -31.46 -29.18 25.37
CA ILE A 151 -31.01 -27.79 25.46
C ILE A 151 -29.52 -27.68 25.18
N GLN A 152 -28.69 -28.61 25.66
CA GLN A 152 -27.25 -28.60 25.45
C GLN A 152 -26.90 -28.91 24.00
N SER A 153 -27.63 -29.80 23.32
CA SER A 153 -27.46 -30.05 21.89
C SER A 153 -27.90 -28.86 21.07
N ILE A 154 -29.06 -28.25 21.39
CA ILE A 154 -29.51 -27.01 20.73
C ILE A 154 -28.52 -25.90 21.01
N THR A 155 -28.05 -25.73 22.24
CA THR A 155 -27.07 -24.70 22.62
C THR A 155 -25.70 -25.01 22.04
N GLY A 156 -25.31 -26.25 21.87
CA GLY A 156 -24.07 -26.65 21.18
C GLY A 156 -24.14 -26.26 19.71
N VAL A 157 -25.24 -26.62 19.05
CA VAL A 157 -25.51 -26.22 17.65
C VAL A 157 -25.73 -24.71 17.54
N MET A 158 -26.32 -24.03 18.52
CA MET A 158 -26.50 -22.58 18.53
C MET A 158 -25.22 -21.83 18.93
N ILE A 159 -24.35 -22.36 19.78
CA ILE A 159 -23.00 -21.81 19.98
C ILE A 159 -22.21 -21.99 18.67
N GLN A 160 -22.48 -23.09 17.95
CA GLN A 160 -21.95 -23.35 16.63
C GLN A 160 -22.58 -22.45 15.53
N VAL A 161 -23.86 -22.07 15.66
CA VAL A 161 -24.68 -21.41 14.61
C VAL A 161 -25.23 -20.02 15.02
N CYS A 162 -25.89 -19.82 16.16
CA CYS A 162 -26.73 -18.65 16.44
C CYS A 162 -26.82 -17.99 17.85
N VAL A 163 -26.10 -18.35 18.91
CA VAL A 163 -26.31 -17.66 20.23
C VAL A 163 -25.10 -16.99 20.86
N VAL A 164 -23.84 -17.37 20.62
CA VAL A 164 -22.69 -16.55 21.09
C VAL A 164 -21.43 -16.75 20.21
N GLU A 165 -21.33 -16.00 19.11
CA GLU A 165 -20.08 -15.45 18.51
C GLU A 165 -18.78 -16.31 18.44
N SER A 166 -18.77 -17.65 18.34
CA SER A 166 -17.48 -18.36 18.48
C SER A 166 -17.14 -19.55 17.59
N GLN A 167 -17.99 -20.02 16.67
CA GLN A 167 -17.52 -20.97 15.63
C GLN A 167 -17.72 -20.49 14.20
N ALA A 168 -18.94 -20.18 13.75
CA ALA A 168 -19.14 -19.54 12.44
C ALA A 168 -18.44 -18.17 12.36
N PHE A 169 -18.54 -17.40 13.45
CA PHE A 169 -17.81 -16.15 13.61
C PHE A 169 -16.31 -16.35 13.83
N MET A 170 -15.88 -17.44 14.49
CA MET A 170 -14.45 -17.75 14.57
C MET A 170 -13.88 -18.10 13.21
N VAL A 171 -14.53 -18.96 12.42
CA VAL A 171 -14.11 -19.25 11.05
C VAL A 171 -14.15 -17.96 10.22
N GLY A 172 -15.18 -17.14 10.36
CA GLY A 172 -15.29 -15.83 9.69
C GLY A 172 -14.19 -14.84 10.09
N ILE A 173 -13.86 -14.72 11.38
CA ILE A 173 -12.78 -13.89 11.91
C ILE A 173 -11.43 -14.43 11.49
N VAL A 174 -11.21 -15.74 11.62
CA VAL A 174 -9.96 -16.40 11.24
C VAL A 174 -9.74 -16.20 9.75
N PHE A 175 -10.77 -16.41 8.91
CA PHE A 175 -10.73 -16.13 7.49
C PHE A 175 -10.46 -14.65 7.22
N ALA A 176 -11.22 -13.72 7.80
CA ALA A 176 -11.01 -12.29 7.62
C ALA A 176 -9.60 -11.85 8.05
N LYS A 177 -9.08 -12.41 9.15
CA LYS A 177 -7.77 -12.10 9.72
C LYS A 177 -6.62 -12.72 8.91
N LEU A 178 -6.81 -13.90 8.34
CA LEU A 178 -5.87 -14.54 7.41
C LEU A 178 -5.85 -13.84 6.06
N SER A 179 -7.02 -13.40 5.59
CA SER A 179 -7.15 -12.62 4.36
C SER A 179 -6.42 -11.28 4.50
N ARG A 180 -6.47 -10.61 5.66
CA ARG A 180 -5.86 -9.27 5.82
C ARG A 180 -4.40 -9.21 5.34
N PRO A 181 -4.06 -8.26 4.46
CA PRO A 181 -2.74 -8.21 3.82
C PRO A 181 -1.66 -7.53 4.69
N LYS A 182 -1.73 -7.61 6.04
CA LYS A 182 -0.77 -6.92 6.94
C LYS A 182 0.69 -7.25 6.65
N LYS A 183 0.98 -8.48 6.21
CA LYS A 183 2.35 -8.91 5.86
C LYS A 183 2.78 -8.47 4.45
N ARG A 184 1.86 -8.09 3.58
CA ARG A 184 2.19 -7.64 2.21
C ARG A 184 2.86 -6.28 2.19
N THR A 185 2.49 -5.38 3.11
CA THR A 185 3.21 -4.11 3.30
C THR A 185 4.71 -4.31 3.60
N GLN A 186 5.11 -5.47 4.15
CA GLN A 186 6.52 -5.76 4.45
C GLN A 186 7.32 -6.23 3.23
N THR A 187 6.66 -6.70 2.16
CA THR A 187 7.34 -7.09 0.90
C THR A 187 7.49 -5.90 -0.05
N LEU A 188 6.75 -4.82 0.20
CA LEU A 188 6.90 -3.54 -0.47
C LEU A 188 8.05 -2.77 0.15
N MET A 189 9.01 -2.39 -0.69
CA MET A 189 10.21 -1.67 -0.28
C MET A 189 10.20 -0.25 -0.81
N PHE A 190 10.63 0.66 0.04
CA PHE A 190 10.98 2.02 -0.34
C PHE A 190 12.50 2.19 -0.26
N SER A 191 13.08 3.03 -1.11
CA SER A 191 14.51 3.39 -0.98
C SER A 191 14.78 3.95 0.42
N ARG A 192 15.95 3.62 1.00
CA ARG A 192 16.35 4.15 2.31
C ARG A 192 16.45 5.67 2.31
N ASN A 193 16.99 6.20 1.23
CA ASN A 193 17.20 7.62 0.98
C ASN A 193 16.33 8.07 -0.19
N ALA A 194 15.97 9.35 -0.20
CA ALA A 194 15.48 10.02 -1.41
C ALA A 194 16.65 10.77 -2.04
N CYS A 195 16.60 11.02 -3.33
CA CYS A 195 17.63 11.73 -4.07
C CYS A 195 17.05 12.99 -4.70
N LEU A 196 17.83 14.05 -4.76
CA LEU A 196 17.45 15.29 -5.44
C LEU A 196 18.50 15.58 -6.51
N CYS A 197 18.06 15.69 -7.76
CA CYS A 197 18.94 16.04 -8.88
C CYS A 197 18.18 16.75 -9.99
N VAL A 198 18.91 17.42 -10.88
CA VAL A 198 18.34 17.91 -12.14
C VAL A 198 18.10 16.71 -13.06
N ARG A 199 16.91 16.63 -13.67
CA ARG A 199 16.57 15.68 -14.74
C ARG A 199 15.85 16.45 -15.84
N ASP A 200 16.32 16.32 -17.07
CA ASP A 200 15.75 17.01 -18.24
C ASP A 200 15.62 18.54 -18.07
N GLY A 201 16.58 19.16 -17.37
CA GLY A 201 16.61 20.61 -17.10
C GLY A 201 15.85 21.06 -15.85
N GLU A 202 15.03 20.19 -15.24
CA GLU A 202 14.19 20.51 -14.08
C GLU A 202 14.72 19.86 -12.79
N MET A 203 14.56 20.53 -11.64
CA MET A 203 14.90 19.93 -10.34
C MET A 203 13.86 18.89 -9.94
N CYS A 204 14.31 17.67 -9.64
CA CYS A 204 13.44 16.55 -9.33
C CYS A 204 13.82 15.88 -8.00
N LEU A 205 12.80 15.59 -7.19
CA LEU A 205 12.90 14.70 -6.04
C LEU A 205 12.56 13.27 -6.48
N LEU A 206 13.43 12.32 -6.12
CA LEU A 206 13.37 10.94 -6.55
C LEU A 206 13.32 10.01 -5.33
N PHE A 207 12.46 9.02 -5.37
CA PHE A 207 12.47 7.89 -4.44
C PHE A 207 12.09 6.61 -5.18
N ARG A 208 12.58 5.46 -4.72
CA ARG A 208 12.24 4.18 -5.34
C ARG A 208 11.20 3.42 -4.55
N VAL A 209 10.35 2.73 -5.31
CA VAL A 209 9.43 1.72 -4.82
C VAL A 209 9.74 0.39 -5.51
N GLY A 210 9.63 -0.73 -4.81
CA GLY A 210 9.84 -2.06 -5.37
C GLY A 210 9.03 -3.13 -4.61
N ASP A 211 8.68 -4.22 -5.28
CA ASP A 211 8.06 -5.40 -4.66
C ASP A 211 9.03 -6.58 -4.69
N MET A 212 9.32 -7.16 -3.53
CA MET A 212 10.16 -8.35 -3.45
C MET A 212 9.49 -9.60 -4.01
N ARG A 213 8.17 -9.61 -4.19
CA ARG A 213 7.41 -10.79 -4.62
C ARG A 213 7.13 -10.77 -6.12
N LYS A 214 6.90 -11.96 -6.68
CA LYS A 214 6.47 -12.15 -8.09
C LYS A 214 5.00 -11.83 -8.36
N SER A 215 4.14 -11.82 -7.34
CA SER A 215 2.71 -11.50 -7.51
C SER A 215 2.54 -10.00 -7.74
N HIS A 216 1.69 -9.59 -8.67
CA HIS A 216 1.58 -8.18 -9.01
C HIS A 216 0.66 -7.40 -8.06
N ILE A 217 0.91 -6.09 -8.00
CA ILE A 217 -0.02 -5.13 -7.41
C ILE A 217 -0.74 -4.44 -8.56
N ILE A 218 -2.05 -4.68 -8.61
CA ILE A 218 -2.96 -4.14 -9.61
C ILE A 218 -3.35 -2.71 -9.17
N GLU A 219 -3.54 -1.80 -10.12
CA GLU A 219 -3.94 -0.41 -9.85
C GLU A 219 -3.01 0.29 -8.84
N ALA A 220 -1.71 0.00 -8.94
CA ALA A 220 -0.70 0.62 -8.11
C ALA A 220 -0.62 2.12 -8.40
N HIS A 221 -0.77 2.94 -7.37
CA HIS A 221 -0.62 4.38 -7.47
C HIS A 221 0.16 4.94 -6.28
N VAL A 222 0.90 6.01 -6.54
CA VAL A 222 1.80 6.61 -5.55
C VAL A 222 1.33 8.00 -5.18
N ARG A 223 1.44 8.33 -3.89
CA ARG A 223 1.15 9.65 -3.35
C ARG A 223 2.31 10.11 -2.49
N ALA A 224 2.58 11.41 -2.50
CA ALA A 224 3.61 12.02 -1.68
C ALA A 224 3.06 13.26 -0.99
N GLN A 225 3.40 13.43 0.29
CA GLN A 225 2.94 14.55 1.11
C GLN A 225 4.10 15.14 1.91
N LEU A 226 4.24 16.46 1.88
CA LEU A 226 5.19 17.19 2.70
C LEU A 226 4.49 17.68 3.98
N ILE A 227 4.97 17.23 5.13
CA ILE A 227 4.54 17.70 6.44
C ILE A 227 5.50 18.80 6.90
N ARG A 228 5.00 20.03 7.00
CA ARG A 228 5.76 21.20 7.45
C ARG A 228 4.89 22.13 8.30
N LYS A 229 5.53 22.87 9.22
CA LYS A 229 4.88 23.96 9.94
C LYS A 229 4.50 25.08 8.96
N ARG A 230 3.23 25.47 8.93
CA ARG A 230 2.71 26.62 8.18
C ARG A 230 2.19 27.68 9.14
N VAL A 231 2.39 28.96 8.80
CA VAL A 231 1.72 30.08 9.46
C VAL A 231 0.79 30.72 8.44
N THR A 232 -0.49 30.89 8.77
CA THR A 232 -1.48 31.49 7.87
C THR A 232 -1.31 33.01 7.83
N ARG A 233 -1.99 33.67 6.88
CA ARG A 233 -1.92 35.14 6.75
C ARG A 233 -2.53 35.84 7.98
N GLU A 234 -3.46 35.17 8.62
CA GLU A 234 -4.18 35.59 9.83
C GLU A 234 -3.35 35.33 11.12
N GLY A 235 -2.17 34.71 10.99
CA GLY A 235 -1.28 34.41 12.11
C GLY A 235 -1.54 33.07 12.81
N GLU A 236 -2.45 32.23 12.29
CA GLU A 236 -2.68 30.89 12.83
C GLU A 236 -1.47 29.99 12.54
N ILE A 237 -1.02 29.25 13.56
CA ILE A 237 0.11 28.33 13.44
C ILE A 237 -0.40 26.90 13.27
N LEU A 238 -0.16 26.32 12.10
CA LEU A 238 -0.48 24.94 11.77
C LEU A 238 0.79 24.07 11.86
N PRO A 239 1.00 23.31 12.96
CA PRO A 239 2.27 22.64 13.21
C PRO A 239 2.56 21.45 12.27
N PHE A 240 1.53 20.75 11.80
CA PHE A 240 1.63 19.56 10.95
C PHE A 240 0.79 19.74 9.67
N PHE A 241 0.93 20.89 9.00
CA PHE A 241 0.24 21.12 7.74
C PHE A 241 0.79 20.19 6.66
N GLN A 242 -0.11 19.57 5.90
CA GLN A 242 0.21 18.62 4.83
C GLN A 242 0.08 19.33 3.49
N TYR A 243 1.18 19.40 2.74
CA TYR A 243 1.18 19.82 1.34
C TYR A 243 1.25 18.58 0.46
N GLU A 244 0.44 18.50 -0.58
CA GLU A 244 0.57 17.45 -1.58
C GLU A 244 1.78 17.73 -2.47
N LEU A 245 2.56 16.69 -2.76
CA LEU A 245 3.65 16.73 -3.73
C LEU A 245 3.18 16.01 -4.98
N ASP A 246 3.06 16.75 -6.07
CA ASP A 246 2.58 16.20 -7.34
C ASP A 246 3.59 15.21 -7.94
N VAL A 247 3.16 13.96 -8.09
CA VAL A 247 3.93 12.88 -8.73
C VAL A 247 3.36 12.54 -10.11
N GLY A 248 2.64 13.49 -10.72
CA GLY A 248 2.01 13.37 -12.03
C GLY A 248 0.55 12.93 -11.97
N TYR A 249 -0.20 13.34 -10.94
CA TYR A 249 -1.61 12.98 -10.78
C TYR A 249 -2.48 13.49 -11.95
N ASP A 250 -2.25 14.74 -12.37
CA ASP A 250 -3.05 15.38 -13.44
C ASP A 250 -2.88 14.70 -14.81
N ILE A 251 -1.70 14.12 -15.05
CA ILE A 251 -1.35 13.41 -16.29
C ILE A 251 -1.66 11.90 -16.14
N GLY A 252 -1.85 11.44 -14.91
CA GLY A 252 -2.07 10.04 -14.56
C GLY A 252 -0.79 9.19 -14.54
N GLU A 253 0.38 9.82 -14.41
CA GLU A 253 1.69 9.17 -14.20
C GLU A 253 1.86 8.63 -12.76
N ASP A 254 0.99 9.07 -11.84
CA ASP A 254 0.90 8.54 -10.47
C ASP A 254 0.53 7.05 -10.44
N ARG A 255 -0.24 6.60 -11.44
CA ARG A 255 -0.63 5.20 -11.67
C ARG A 255 0.50 4.47 -12.38
N ILE A 256 1.20 3.62 -11.62
CA ILE A 256 2.38 2.92 -12.10
C ILE A 256 2.06 1.49 -12.50
N PHE A 257 2.66 1.03 -13.60
CA PHE A 257 2.65 -0.38 -13.95
C PHE A 257 3.80 -1.10 -13.24
N PHE A 258 3.48 -1.66 -12.07
CA PHE A 258 4.47 -2.09 -11.08
C PHE A 258 4.94 -3.55 -11.27
N ILE A 259 5.78 -3.77 -12.30
CA ILE A 259 6.43 -5.08 -12.54
C ILE A 259 7.82 -5.14 -11.90
N TRP A 260 8.60 -4.07 -12.03
CA TRP A 260 9.95 -3.95 -11.49
C TRP A 260 10.07 -2.69 -10.63
N PRO A 261 11.13 -2.57 -9.82
CA PRO A 261 11.36 -1.36 -9.04
C PRO A 261 11.37 -0.08 -9.89
N MET A 262 10.46 0.83 -9.59
CA MET A 262 10.32 2.11 -10.30
C MET A 262 10.86 3.25 -9.46
N THR A 263 11.45 4.24 -10.13
CA THR A 263 11.84 5.50 -9.50
C THR A 263 10.73 6.50 -9.72
N ILE A 264 10.08 6.91 -8.64
CA ILE A 264 9.04 7.92 -8.63
C ILE A 264 9.69 9.29 -8.65
N VAL A 265 9.15 10.18 -9.48
CA VAL A 265 9.68 11.51 -9.74
C VAL A 265 8.65 12.53 -9.30
N HIS A 266 9.04 13.45 -8.41
CA HIS A 266 8.31 14.68 -8.14
C HIS A 266 9.09 15.82 -8.78
N LYS A 267 8.48 16.51 -9.74
CA LYS A 267 9.07 17.69 -10.39
C LYS A 267 8.86 18.90 -9.49
N ILE A 268 9.95 19.58 -9.15
CA ILE A 268 9.93 20.77 -8.29
C ILE A 268 9.69 21.98 -9.19
N ASN A 269 8.42 22.26 -9.46
CA ASN A 269 7.96 23.44 -10.20
C ASN A 269 7.57 24.59 -9.25
N GLU A 270 7.11 25.71 -9.82
CA GLU A 270 6.65 26.90 -9.06
C GLU A 270 5.54 26.61 -8.05
N ASN A 271 4.71 25.59 -8.31
CA ASN A 271 3.62 25.18 -7.44
C ASN A 271 4.08 24.25 -6.30
N SER A 272 5.30 23.70 -6.39
CA SER A 272 5.84 22.79 -5.39
C SER A 272 6.23 23.55 -4.12
N PRO A 273 5.89 23.03 -2.92
CA PRO A 273 6.33 23.62 -1.65
C PRO A 273 7.84 23.51 -1.42
N LEU A 274 8.57 22.82 -2.31
CA LEU A 274 10.03 22.68 -2.29
C LEU A 274 10.74 23.66 -3.25
N TYR A 275 10.00 24.57 -3.90
CA TYR A 275 10.52 25.42 -4.96
C TYR A 275 11.67 26.35 -4.54
N ASP A 276 11.55 26.96 -3.36
CA ASP A 276 12.56 27.86 -2.77
C ASP A 276 13.67 27.09 -2.01
N LEU A 277 13.67 25.75 -2.01
CA LEU A 277 14.61 24.96 -1.21
C LEU A 277 15.99 24.86 -1.86
N SER A 278 17.04 25.38 -1.20
CA SER A 278 18.43 25.19 -1.62
C SER A 278 19.11 24.00 -0.92
N ALA A 279 20.29 23.59 -1.42
CA ALA A 279 21.08 22.51 -0.81
C ALA A 279 21.48 22.82 0.64
N HIS A 280 21.73 24.09 0.93
CA HIS A 280 22.10 24.56 2.26
C HIS A 280 20.88 24.63 3.19
N ASP A 281 19.72 25.03 2.66
CA ASP A 281 18.48 25.09 3.44
C ASP A 281 17.97 23.71 3.81
N LEU A 282 18.14 22.71 2.95
CA LEU A 282 17.81 21.31 3.23
C LEU A 282 18.41 20.81 4.56
N LEU A 283 19.62 21.26 4.92
CA LEU A 283 20.29 20.88 6.16
C LEU A 283 19.64 21.53 7.40
N ARG A 284 19.08 22.73 7.25
CA ARG A 284 18.54 23.56 8.34
C ARG A 284 17.04 23.37 8.53
N GLU A 285 16.32 23.12 7.45
CA GLU A 285 14.87 23.01 7.45
C GLU A 285 14.37 21.80 8.24
N LYS A 286 13.12 21.92 8.69
CA LYS A 286 12.39 20.91 9.45
C LYS A 286 11.08 20.61 8.73
N PHE A 287 11.11 19.56 7.93
CA PHE A 287 9.95 18.98 7.30
C PHE A 287 10.10 17.46 7.27
N GLU A 288 9.04 16.75 6.92
CA GLU A 288 9.05 15.31 6.70
C GLU A 288 8.25 15.02 5.43
N ILE A 289 8.82 14.26 4.49
CA ILE A 289 8.12 13.83 3.28
C ILE A 289 7.58 12.43 3.53
N VAL A 290 6.26 12.27 3.57
CA VAL A 290 5.60 10.97 3.67
C VAL A 290 5.26 10.49 2.26
N VAL A 291 5.67 9.27 1.93
CA VAL A 291 5.33 8.61 0.67
C VAL A 291 4.41 7.44 0.94
N ILE A 292 3.44 7.27 0.06
CA ILE A 292 2.36 6.29 0.18
C ILE A 292 2.26 5.56 -1.16
N LEU A 293 2.30 4.24 -1.12
CA LEU A 293 2.01 3.36 -2.25
C LEU A 293 0.72 2.62 -1.93
N GLU A 294 -0.28 2.79 -2.78
CA GLU A 294 -1.57 2.12 -2.69
C GLU A 294 -1.78 1.22 -3.91
N GLY A 295 -2.51 0.12 -3.72
CA GLY A 295 -2.85 -0.77 -4.82
C GLY A 295 -3.57 -2.02 -4.34
N VAL A 296 -4.04 -2.83 -5.27
CA VAL A 296 -4.82 -4.04 -5.03
C VAL A 296 -3.95 -5.28 -5.19
N ILE A 297 -3.99 -6.18 -4.22
CA ILE A 297 -3.21 -7.42 -4.29
C ILE A 297 -3.92 -8.43 -5.19
N GLU A 298 -3.25 -8.84 -6.26
CA GLU A 298 -3.76 -9.77 -7.28
C GLU A 298 -4.41 -11.04 -6.67
N SER A 299 -3.74 -11.68 -5.72
CA SER A 299 -4.22 -12.94 -5.15
C SER A 299 -5.47 -12.83 -4.26
N THR A 300 -5.80 -11.64 -3.77
CA THR A 300 -6.85 -11.46 -2.76
C THR A 300 -7.90 -10.39 -3.09
N GLY A 301 -7.64 -9.54 -4.08
CA GLY A 301 -8.51 -8.42 -4.44
C GLY A 301 -8.64 -7.32 -3.38
N MET A 302 -7.91 -7.40 -2.26
CA MET A 302 -7.93 -6.34 -1.25
C MET A 302 -6.91 -5.26 -1.54
N THR A 303 -7.28 -4.03 -1.24
CA THR A 303 -6.40 -2.86 -1.25
C THR A 303 -5.38 -2.94 -0.11
N THR A 304 -4.12 -2.66 -0.42
CA THR A 304 -3.04 -2.50 0.54
C THR A 304 -2.45 -1.10 0.43
N GLN A 305 -1.99 -0.57 1.56
CA GLN A 305 -1.30 0.72 1.61
C GLN A 305 0.04 0.51 2.32
N ALA A 306 1.12 0.85 1.63
CA ALA A 306 2.46 0.90 2.18
C ALA A 306 2.89 2.36 2.33
N ARG A 307 3.58 2.66 3.43
CA ARG A 307 3.98 4.03 3.76
C ARG A 307 5.45 4.04 4.17
N SER A 308 6.12 5.13 3.89
CA SER A 308 7.46 5.43 4.40
C SER A 308 7.61 6.94 4.54
N SER A 309 8.69 7.41 5.15
CA SER A 309 8.98 8.83 5.20
C SER A 309 10.45 9.15 5.04
N TYR A 310 10.72 10.36 4.55
CA TYR A 310 12.05 10.93 4.36
C TYR A 310 12.18 12.20 5.19
N LEU A 311 13.14 12.18 6.10
CA LEU A 311 13.59 13.37 6.81
C LEU A 311 14.61 14.14 5.94
N PRO A 312 14.89 15.42 6.21
CA PRO A 312 15.78 16.23 5.37
C PRO A 312 17.21 15.68 5.33
N ASN A 313 17.66 15.00 6.40
CA ASN A 313 18.96 14.32 6.46
C ASN A 313 19.00 12.96 5.73
N GLU A 314 17.84 12.46 5.29
CA GLU A 314 17.71 11.23 4.50
C GLU A 314 17.58 11.55 3.00
N ILE A 315 17.52 12.83 2.61
CA ILE A 315 17.48 13.33 1.24
C ILE A 315 18.91 13.66 0.79
N LEU A 316 19.36 13.01 -0.28
CA LEU A 316 20.70 13.14 -0.84
C LEU A 316 20.68 14.13 -2.02
N TRP A 317 21.27 15.31 -1.82
CA TRP A 317 21.39 16.33 -2.87
C TRP A 317 22.51 15.99 -3.86
N GLY A 318 22.22 16.06 -5.15
CA GLY A 318 23.17 15.75 -6.22
C GLY A 318 23.45 14.27 -6.39
N TYR A 319 22.47 13.42 -6.10
CA TYR A 319 22.58 11.97 -6.27
C TYR A 319 21.53 11.46 -7.24
N ARG A 320 21.87 10.37 -7.93
CA ARG A 320 20.95 9.57 -8.71
C ARG A 320 21.06 8.11 -8.32
N PHE A 321 20.08 7.36 -8.78
CA PHE A 321 19.78 6.00 -8.41
C PHE A 321 20.41 5.05 -9.45
N GLU A 322 21.23 4.07 -9.02
CA GLU A 322 21.93 3.15 -9.95
C GLU A 322 20.98 2.20 -10.69
N PRO A 323 21.04 2.08 -12.03
CA PRO A 323 20.18 1.14 -12.77
C PRO A 323 20.26 -0.29 -12.21
N LEU A 324 19.11 -0.90 -11.96
CA LEU A 324 18.98 -2.22 -11.31
C LEU A 324 18.43 -3.32 -12.23
N VAL A 325 17.86 -2.93 -13.38
CA VAL A 325 17.32 -3.86 -14.37
C VAL A 325 18.39 -4.10 -15.42
N THR A 326 18.77 -5.36 -15.62
CA THR A 326 19.71 -5.78 -16.65
C THR A 326 19.07 -6.90 -17.49
N PHE A 327 19.40 -6.94 -18.78
CA PHE A 327 18.95 -8.02 -19.65
C PHE A 327 19.97 -9.15 -19.61
N SER A 328 19.57 -10.32 -19.12
CA SER A 328 20.43 -11.50 -19.09
C SER A 328 20.32 -12.23 -20.43
N LYS A 329 21.37 -12.13 -21.25
CA LYS A 329 21.43 -12.79 -22.56
C LYS A 329 21.38 -14.32 -22.47
N ASP A 330 21.84 -14.89 -21.35
CA ASP A 330 21.94 -16.34 -21.17
C ASP A 330 20.58 -17.00 -20.91
N MET A 331 19.67 -16.31 -20.22
CA MET A 331 18.32 -16.80 -19.92
C MET A 331 17.23 -16.18 -20.79
N GLY A 332 17.54 -15.12 -21.56
CA GLY A 332 16.56 -14.39 -22.35
C GLY A 332 15.56 -13.58 -21.52
N GLU A 333 15.87 -13.32 -20.25
CA GLU A 333 14.98 -12.68 -19.27
C GLU A 333 15.60 -11.38 -18.71
N TYR A 334 14.74 -10.47 -18.24
CA TYR A 334 15.16 -9.29 -17.48
C TYR A 334 15.42 -9.68 -16.02
N ALA A 335 16.66 -9.51 -15.57
CA ALA A 335 17.07 -9.75 -14.20
C ALA A 335 17.06 -8.43 -13.41
N VAL A 336 16.56 -8.49 -12.18
CA VAL A 336 16.52 -7.36 -11.25
C VAL A 336 17.43 -7.62 -10.07
N ASP A 337 18.48 -6.83 -9.93
CA ASP A 337 19.39 -6.92 -8.78
C ASP A 337 18.95 -5.99 -7.65
N TYR A 338 18.33 -6.58 -6.61
CA TYR A 338 17.89 -5.86 -5.43
C TYR A 338 19.03 -5.37 -4.52
N SER A 339 20.27 -5.85 -4.70
CA SER A 339 21.42 -5.33 -3.95
C SER A 339 21.70 -3.86 -4.30
N LEU A 340 21.46 -3.48 -5.56
CA LEU A 340 21.61 -2.12 -6.09
C LEU A 340 20.40 -1.21 -5.80
N PHE A 341 19.34 -1.74 -5.17
CA PHE A 341 18.08 -1.01 -4.95
C PHE A 341 18.29 0.29 -4.17
N ASN A 342 19.20 0.28 -3.19
CA ASN A 342 19.53 1.46 -2.38
C ASN A 342 20.80 2.20 -2.85
N ASN A 343 21.49 1.70 -3.88
CA ASN A 343 22.72 2.31 -4.33
C ASN A 343 22.44 3.59 -5.11
N THR A 344 23.29 4.57 -4.85
CA THR A 344 23.20 5.91 -5.44
C THR A 344 24.58 6.39 -5.84
N TYR A 345 24.67 7.06 -6.98
CA TYR A 345 25.89 7.68 -7.48
C TYR A 345 25.74 9.20 -7.54
N GLN A 346 26.85 9.92 -7.43
CA GLN A 346 26.87 11.39 -7.46
C GLN A 346 26.71 11.91 -8.89
N VAL A 347 25.97 13.00 -9.04
CA VAL A 347 25.76 13.70 -10.30
C VAL A 347 25.94 15.19 -10.09
N ASN A 348 26.59 15.85 -11.05
CA ASN A 348 26.74 17.30 -11.05
C ASN A 348 25.36 17.95 -11.08
N THR A 349 24.97 18.49 -9.93
CA THR A 349 23.68 19.16 -9.71
C THR A 349 23.98 20.52 -9.09
N PRO A 350 23.34 21.60 -9.55
CA PRO A 350 23.47 22.91 -8.93
C PRO A 350 23.08 22.87 -7.44
N LEU A 351 23.68 23.74 -6.64
CA LEU A 351 23.44 23.83 -5.19
C LEU A 351 22.38 24.87 -4.81
N TYR A 352 21.95 25.66 -5.79
CA TYR A 352 20.90 26.66 -5.65
C TYR A 352 19.50 26.04 -5.76
N SER A 353 18.48 26.81 -5.38
CA SER A 353 17.07 26.38 -5.37
C SER A 353 16.51 26.15 -6.77
N ALA A 354 15.39 25.42 -6.89
CA ALA A 354 14.70 25.24 -8.17
C ALA A 354 14.28 26.59 -8.78
N ARG A 355 13.84 27.53 -7.93
CA ARG A 355 13.54 28.91 -8.35
C ARG A 355 14.71 29.64 -8.99
N GLU A 356 15.91 29.49 -8.43
CA GLU A 356 17.11 30.10 -8.99
C GLU A 356 17.50 29.41 -10.30
N LEU A 357 17.30 28.10 -10.42
CA LEU A 357 17.50 27.37 -11.67
C LEU A 357 16.58 27.88 -12.79
N ASP A 358 15.29 28.01 -12.52
CA ASP A 358 14.33 28.48 -13.52
C ASP A 358 14.60 29.92 -13.96
N ARG A 359 15.04 30.77 -13.02
CA ARG A 359 15.48 32.15 -13.34
C ARG A 359 16.68 32.16 -14.28
N LEU A 360 17.67 31.31 -14.05
CA LEU A 360 18.85 31.22 -14.91
C LEU A 360 18.50 30.66 -16.29
N ASN A 361 17.69 29.61 -16.35
CA ASN A 361 17.18 29.05 -17.61
C ASN A 361 16.35 30.07 -18.42
N SER A 362 15.59 30.94 -17.73
CA SER A 362 14.82 32.03 -18.36
C SER A 362 15.71 33.15 -18.90
N GLN A 363 16.86 33.40 -18.27
CA GLN A 363 17.83 34.40 -18.74
C GLN A 363 18.62 33.90 -19.95
N GLU A 364 19.00 32.61 -19.98
CA GLU A 364 19.68 32.00 -21.13
C GLU A 364 18.80 31.88 -22.38
N SER A 365 17.47 31.80 -22.22
CA SER A 365 16.52 31.73 -23.34
C SER A 365 16.17 33.10 -23.96
N THR A 366 16.71 34.21 -23.43
CA THR A 366 16.60 35.54 -24.04
C THR A 366 17.91 35.86 -24.79
N PRO A 367 18.02 35.60 -26.11
CA PRO A 367 19.25 35.91 -26.84
C PRO A 367 19.43 37.43 -26.97
N GLU A 368 20.70 37.83 -26.90
CA GLU A 368 21.25 39.12 -27.29
C GLU A 368 20.54 39.70 -28.54
N ARG A 369 19.55 40.57 -28.33
CA ARG A 369 19.13 41.58 -29.30
C ARG A 369 19.37 42.91 -28.64
N GLU A 370 20.55 43.48 -28.91
CA GLU A 370 20.85 44.92 -28.99
C GLU A 370 22.35 45.14 -28.75
N GLN A 371 23.16 44.90 -29.79
CA GLN A 371 24.38 45.68 -30.06
C GLN A 371 24.50 45.83 -31.58
N GLU A 372 23.76 46.78 -32.14
CA GLU A 372 24.01 47.29 -33.49
C GLU A 372 24.92 48.52 -33.33
N GLU A 373 26.15 48.40 -33.81
CA GLU A 373 27.16 49.46 -33.84
C GLU A 373 26.85 50.42 -35.02
N PRO A 374 26.83 51.76 -34.87
CA PRO A 374 26.46 52.65 -35.96
C PRO A 374 27.63 52.88 -36.93
N GLN A 375 27.46 52.56 -38.21
CA GLN A 375 28.41 52.94 -39.27
C GLN A 375 28.17 54.39 -39.77
N PRO A 376 29.23 55.14 -40.13
CA PRO A 376 29.11 56.52 -40.63
C PRO A 376 28.89 56.58 -42.15
N PRO A 377 28.37 57.70 -42.71
CA PRO A 377 28.06 57.79 -44.14
C PRO A 377 29.31 58.17 -44.95
N SER A 378 29.56 57.47 -46.06
CA SER A 378 30.59 57.83 -47.02
C SER A 378 29.97 58.47 -48.27
N SER A 379 30.56 59.61 -48.64
CA SER A 379 30.28 60.36 -49.86
C SER A 379 31.52 60.38 -50.77
N LEU A 380 31.27 60.33 -52.08
CA LEU A 380 32.05 60.86 -53.21
C LEU A 380 33.14 60.02 -53.92
N GLN A 381 33.21 60.33 -55.24
CA GLN A 381 34.09 59.92 -56.36
C GLN A 381 33.80 58.53 -56.97
N GLN A 382 33.17 58.37 -58.15
CA GLN A 382 33.39 58.90 -59.51
C GLN A 382 34.56 58.23 -60.25
N GLU A 383 34.24 57.34 -61.20
CA GLU A 383 35.10 57.08 -62.37
C GLU A 383 34.28 56.63 -63.59
N ILE A 384 34.88 56.85 -64.76
CA ILE A 384 34.28 57.08 -66.07
C ILE A 384 34.31 55.79 -66.94
N MET A 385 33.14 55.46 -67.50
CA MET A 385 32.80 54.95 -68.84
C MET A 385 33.89 54.30 -69.74
N LEU A 386 33.64 53.05 -70.20
CA LEU A 386 33.53 52.61 -71.63
C LEU A 386 33.14 51.10 -71.72
N PRO A 387 32.59 50.62 -72.87
CA PRO A 387 31.53 49.62 -72.89
C PRO A 387 31.95 48.27 -73.48
N GLY A 388 31.22 47.21 -73.14
CA GLY A 388 31.27 45.96 -73.88
C GLY A 388 30.44 44.82 -73.28
N THR A 389 29.43 44.40 -74.05
CA THR A 389 28.68 43.12 -74.06
C THR A 389 27.26 43.08 -73.45
N PRO A 390 26.23 42.61 -74.20
CA PRO A 390 24.84 42.46 -73.73
C PRO A 390 24.62 41.19 -72.86
N PRO A 391 23.44 41.04 -72.24
CA PRO A 391 23.26 40.40 -70.94
C PRO A 391 23.01 38.87 -71.01
N PRO A 392 23.20 38.13 -69.91
CA PRO A 392 22.55 36.84 -69.71
C PRO A 392 21.21 36.99 -68.95
N ASP A 393 20.21 36.25 -69.42
CA ASP A 393 18.81 36.25 -68.96
C ASP A 393 18.60 35.79 -67.50
N PRO A 394 17.50 36.21 -66.85
CA PRO A 394 17.18 35.80 -65.49
C PRO A 394 16.76 34.32 -65.38
N PRO A 395 17.12 33.62 -64.29
CA PRO A 395 16.70 32.24 -64.07
C PRO A 395 15.19 32.14 -63.75
N PRO A 396 14.53 31.04 -64.17
CA PRO A 396 13.09 30.86 -64.04
C PRO A 396 12.63 30.56 -62.60
N PRO A 397 11.36 30.87 -62.25
CA PRO A 397 10.80 30.62 -60.92
C PRO A 397 10.56 29.12 -60.63
N PRO A 398 10.59 28.72 -59.34
CA PRO A 398 10.43 27.33 -58.93
C PRO A 398 9.00 26.78 -59.11
N PRO A 399 8.84 25.46 -59.31
CA PRO A 399 7.55 24.83 -59.59
C PRO A 399 6.64 24.69 -58.34
N PRO A 400 5.30 24.66 -58.53
CA PRO A 400 4.33 24.52 -57.45
C PRO A 400 4.22 23.08 -56.88
N PRO A 401 3.73 22.93 -55.64
CA PRO A 401 3.64 21.64 -54.94
C PRO A 401 2.56 20.69 -55.52
N PRO A 402 2.71 19.36 -55.37
CA PRO A 402 1.83 18.38 -55.98
C PRO A 402 0.46 18.26 -55.27
N THR A 403 -0.59 18.20 -56.10
CA THR A 403 -1.99 17.94 -55.74
C THR A 403 -2.26 16.45 -55.47
N SER A 404 -3.09 16.17 -54.46
CA SER A 404 -3.60 14.85 -54.07
C SER A 404 -4.53 14.21 -55.12
N PRO A 405 -4.54 12.88 -55.29
CA PRO A 405 -5.49 12.18 -56.17
C PRO A 405 -6.88 11.94 -55.51
N PRO A 406 -7.95 11.78 -56.31
CA PRO A 406 -9.35 11.72 -55.86
C PRO A 406 -9.83 10.31 -55.45
N PRO A 407 -11.00 10.19 -54.77
CA PRO A 407 -11.53 8.91 -54.30
C PRO A 407 -12.33 8.17 -55.39
N THR A 408 -12.14 6.86 -55.48
CA THR A 408 -12.92 5.95 -56.35
C THR A 408 -14.02 5.25 -55.53
N ILE A 409 -15.25 5.40 -56.00
CA ILE A 409 -16.46 4.70 -55.55
C ILE A 409 -16.53 3.33 -56.23
N THR A 410 -16.77 2.25 -55.48
CA THR A 410 -17.37 1.02 -56.03
C THR A 410 -18.36 0.42 -55.03
N THR A 411 -19.52 0.07 -55.59
CA THR A 411 -20.81 -0.34 -55.04
C THR A 411 -20.91 -1.78 -54.49
N LEU A 412 -21.87 -1.93 -53.57
CA LEU A 412 -22.50 -3.13 -52.97
C LEU A 412 -22.92 -4.21 -54.00
N LEU A 413 -22.96 -5.53 -53.69
CA LEU A 413 -24.03 -6.31 -53.00
C LEU A 413 -23.64 -7.85 -52.98
N PRO A 414 -24.39 -8.79 -52.37
CA PRO A 414 -24.04 -9.56 -51.17
C PRO A 414 -23.81 -11.08 -51.40
N ASP A 415 -23.48 -11.81 -50.31
CA ASP A 415 -24.16 -13.02 -49.77
C ASP A 415 -23.24 -14.15 -49.22
N LEU A 416 -23.76 -14.77 -48.15
CA LEU A 416 -23.47 -16.10 -47.55
C LEU A 416 -22.43 -16.30 -46.41
N LYS A 417 -23.01 -16.53 -45.21
CA LYS A 417 -22.82 -17.66 -44.25
C LYS A 417 -21.90 -17.51 -43.00
N HIS A 418 -22.59 -17.21 -41.89
CA HIS A 418 -22.49 -17.65 -40.47
C HIS A 418 -21.79 -19.00 -40.13
N PRO A 419 -21.62 -19.39 -38.83
CA PRO A 419 -21.32 -18.62 -37.59
C PRO A 419 -20.34 -19.37 -36.64
N TYR A 420 -19.80 -18.71 -35.60
CA TYR A 420 -19.52 -19.36 -34.30
C TYR A 420 -19.65 -18.34 -33.16
N VAL A 421 -20.71 -18.53 -32.35
CA VAL A 421 -20.96 -17.90 -31.05
C VAL A 421 -20.92 -19.04 -30.04
N ILE A 422 -20.09 -18.92 -29.00
CA ILE A 422 -20.04 -19.86 -27.88
C ILE A 422 -20.81 -19.23 -26.72
N CYS A 423 -21.98 -19.80 -26.41
CA CYS A 423 -22.67 -19.62 -25.14
C CYS A 423 -22.16 -20.65 -24.12
N LEU A 424 -21.88 -20.19 -22.90
CA LEU A 424 -21.73 -21.03 -21.71
C LEU A 424 -23.12 -21.44 -21.21
N ASP A 425 -23.36 -22.75 -21.11
CA ASP A 425 -24.50 -23.32 -20.39
C ASP A 425 -24.06 -24.04 -19.11
N PHE A 426 -24.86 -23.79 -18.08
CA PHE A 426 -24.83 -24.31 -16.73
C PHE A 426 -25.07 -25.84 -16.70
N LEU A 427 -24.24 -26.55 -15.94
CA LEU A 427 -24.47 -27.96 -15.56
C LEU A 427 -25.53 -28.04 -14.45
N SER A 428 -26.64 -28.70 -14.77
CA SER A 428 -27.62 -29.24 -13.81
C SER A 428 -27.66 -30.76 -13.99
N THR A 429 -27.30 -31.51 -12.95
CA THR A 429 -27.47 -32.97 -12.86
C THR A 429 -28.70 -33.31 -12.01
N PRO A 430 -29.45 -34.36 -12.38
CA PRO A 430 -30.19 -35.13 -11.38
C PRO A 430 -29.81 -36.62 -11.38
N ALA A 431 -29.95 -37.18 -10.17
CA ALA A 431 -30.14 -38.56 -9.75
C ALA A 431 -30.15 -39.69 -10.81
N ILE A 432 -29.36 -40.74 -10.53
CA ILE A 432 -29.79 -42.11 -10.13
C ILE A 432 -28.69 -42.70 -9.25
#